data_AF-A0A8H6B4M3-F1
#
_entry.id   AF-A0A8H6B4M3-F1
#
_cell.length_a   1.000
_cell.length_b   1.000
_cell.length_c   1.000
_cell.angle_alpha   90.00
_cell.angle_beta   90.00
_cell.angle_gamma   90.00
#
_symmetry.space_group_name_H-M   'P 1'
#
loop_
_entity.id
_entity.type
_entity.pdbx_description
1 polymer ?
#
loop_
_entity_poly.entity_id
_entity_poly.type
_entity_poly.pdbx_seq_one_letter_code
_entity_poly.pdbx_strand_id
1 'polypeptide(L)'
;MPRLSHALLRRAYNISPLLPLVLRETRSLSSAINELRWLREYVDKTMSHRVPNQKWRTLLKLCQRRATGEPLQYILGTQPFGELEIKCKPGVLIPRPETEAYTTHLAELLIKAQRSFHETSENQHNPLKIVDFCSGTGCISLLLYSLLHQVYPRLEIVGLDISKKALDLSIQNVRFNSLNRSAQQSVHFEFADVLSDEKLILGIFQGVCDVIVSNPPYISEDGFNKETTRSVRNWEPKIALVPDTSRRETIHFNDTSGKSSLLKVEDIFYHQLLRFHSLLKSKILVMEIELKYGGTGQINTSLETRVQNACFWTITKYVFLLFQTWQARMAFHSETAINILPMAP
;
A
#
# COMPACT_ATOMS: atom_id res chain seq x y z
N MET A 1 -24.70 0.37 9.51
CA MET A 1 -23.97 -0.86 9.90
C MET A 1 -24.84 -1.70 10.81
N PRO A 2 -24.95 -3.02 10.57
CA PRO A 2 -25.79 -3.91 11.39
C PRO A 2 -25.27 -4.00 12.83
N ARG A 3 -26.19 -4.18 13.77
CA ARG A 3 -25.88 -4.35 15.20
C ARG A 3 -25.27 -5.73 15.44
N LEU A 4 -24.29 -5.81 16.34
CA LEU A 4 -23.75 -7.10 16.80
C LEU A 4 -24.80 -7.82 17.66
N SER A 5 -24.88 -9.15 17.53
CA SER A 5 -25.82 -9.93 18.34
C SER A 5 -25.41 -9.94 19.81
N HIS A 6 -26.39 -9.95 20.71
CA HIS A 6 -26.14 -10.04 22.15
C HIS A 6 -25.39 -11.32 22.53
N ALA A 7 -25.69 -12.44 21.87
CA ALA A 7 -24.99 -13.71 22.07
C ALA A 7 -23.48 -13.59 21.75
N LEU A 8 -23.12 -12.90 20.67
CA LEU A 8 -21.72 -12.68 20.29
C LEU A 8 -21.01 -11.76 21.30
N LEU A 9 -21.66 -10.68 21.73
CA LEU A 9 -21.11 -9.77 22.75
C LEU A 9 -20.90 -10.49 24.08
N ARG A 10 -21.83 -11.35 24.49
CA ARG A 10 -21.72 -12.15 25.73
C ARG A 10 -20.57 -13.15 25.62
N ARG A 11 -20.44 -13.85 24.48
CA ARG A 11 -19.32 -14.77 24.22
C ARG A 11 -17.98 -14.04 24.29
N ALA A 12 -17.88 -12.86 23.69
CA ALA A 12 -16.68 -12.02 23.74
C ALA A 12 -16.34 -11.61 25.18
N TYR A 13 -17.33 -11.14 25.94
CA TYR A 13 -17.14 -10.73 27.34
C TYR A 13 -16.65 -11.89 28.23
N ASN A 14 -17.17 -13.10 28.03
CA ASN A 14 -16.74 -14.30 28.76
C ASN A 14 -15.26 -14.66 28.53
N ILE A 15 -14.68 -14.28 27.38
CA ILE A 15 -13.26 -14.47 27.09
C ILE A 15 -12.43 -13.34 27.71
N SER A 16 -12.87 -12.09 27.55
CA SER A 16 -12.26 -10.94 28.21
C SER A 16 -13.23 -9.75 28.22
N PRO A 17 -13.30 -8.98 29.33
CA PRO A 17 -14.21 -7.84 29.42
C PRO A 17 -13.86 -6.71 28.42
N LEU A 18 -12.66 -6.72 27.81
CA LEU A 18 -12.25 -5.74 26.80
C LEU A 18 -12.63 -6.14 25.37
N LEU A 19 -12.89 -7.43 25.10
CA LEU A 19 -13.19 -7.89 23.74
C LEU A 19 -14.44 -7.25 23.13
N PRO A 20 -15.54 -7.01 23.88
CA PRO A 20 -16.70 -6.31 23.33
C PRO A 20 -16.40 -4.91 22.79
N LEU A 21 -15.33 -4.25 23.24
CA LEU A 21 -14.91 -2.94 22.71
C LEU A 21 -14.29 -3.11 21.32
N VAL A 22 -13.30 -3.99 21.19
CA VAL A 22 -12.57 -4.24 19.95
C VAL A 22 -13.47 -4.88 18.88
N LEU A 23 -14.35 -5.79 19.30
CA LEU A 23 -15.29 -6.49 18.42
C LEU A 23 -16.23 -5.55 17.64
N ARG A 24 -16.50 -4.34 18.16
CA ARG A 24 -17.33 -3.33 17.48
C ARG A 24 -16.77 -2.94 16.12
N GLU A 25 -15.45 -2.97 15.95
CA GLU A 25 -14.83 -2.63 14.68
C GLU A 25 -14.44 -3.88 13.89
N THR A 26 -13.90 -4.92 14.53
CA THR A 26 -13.47 -6.13 13.79
C THR A 26 -14.63 -6.96 13.25
N ARG A 27 -15.80 -6.89 13.89
CA ARG A 27 -17.03 -7.67 13.59
C ARG A 27 -16.89 -9.20 13.67
N SER A 28 -15.67 -9.72 13.72
CA SER A 28 -15.32 -11.11 13.96
C SER A 28 -14.66 -11.28 15.32
N LEU A 29 -15.04 -12.34 16.04
CA LEU A 29 -14.46 -12.69 17.32
C LEU A 29 -13.00 -13.09 17.19
N SER A 30 -12.62 -13.84 16.16
CA SER A 30 -11.22 -14.25 15.93
C SER A 30 -10.32 -13.03 15.71
N SER A 31 -10.76 -12.11 14.87
CA SER A 31 -10.07 -10.83 14.64
C SER A 31 -10.00 -9.98 15.91
N ALA A 32 -11.07 -9.91 16.70
CA ALA A 32 -11.08 -9.18 17.97
C ALA A 32 -10.06 -9.74 18.97
N ILE A 33 -9.94 -11.07 19.04
CA ILE A 33 -8.96 -11.76 19.89
C ILE A 33 -7.53 -11.42 19.46
N ASN A 34 -7.26 -11.48 18.16
CA ASN A 34 -5.94 -11.15 17.62
C ASN A 34 -5.57 -9.67 17.87
N GLU A 35 -6.48 -8.74 17.60
CA GLU A 35 -6.24 -7.31 17.84
C GLU A 35 -6.04 -7.02 19.35
N LEU A 36 -6.82 -7.64 20.23
CA LEU A 36 -6.64 -7.48 21.68
C LEU A 36 -5.29 -8.04 22.15
N ARG A 37 -4.85 -9.16 21.58
CA ARG A 37 -3.52 -9.72 21.85
C ARG A 37 -2.43 -8.72 21.46
N TRP A 38 -2.47 -8.15 20.26
CA TRP A 38 -1.49 -7.16 19.81
C TRP A 38 -1.49 -5.89 20.67
N LEU A 39 -2.67 -5.40 21.07
CA LEU A 39 -2.77 -4.27 22.00
C LEU A 39 -2.14 -4.57 23.37
N ARG A 40 -2.29 -5.81 23.87
CA ARG A 40 -1.62 -6.25 25.12
C ARG A 40 -0.11 -6.28 24.97
N GLU A 41 0.39 -6.93 23.92
CA GLU A 41 1.81 -7.01 23.61
C GLU A 41 2.44 -5.62 23.48
N TYR A 42 1.74 -4.69 22.82
CA TYR A 42 2.17 -3.30 22.71
C TYR A 42 2.29 -2.61 24.07
N VAL A 43 1.29 -2.76 24.95
CA VAL A 43 1.34 -2.19 26.31
C VAL A 43 2.46 -2.83 27.13
N ASP A 44 2.66 -4.14 27.01
CA ASP A 44 3.73 -4.82 27.74
C ASP A 44 5.12 -4.40 27.29
N LYS A 45 5.32 -4.22 25.97
CA LYS A 45 6.58 -3.72 25.39
C LYS A 45 6.85 -2.26 25.77
N THR A 46 5.85 -1.39 25.68
CA THR A 46 6.02 0.06 25.92
C THR A 46 6.01 0.45 27.39
N MET A 47 5.44 -0.39 28.26
CA MET A 47 5.27 -0.11 29.69
C MET A 47 5.88 -1.22 30.57
N SER A 48 7.02 -1.77 30.17
CA SER A 48 7.68 -2.92 30.83
C SER A 48 7.84 -2.75 32.36
N HIS A 49 8.22 -1.56 32.83
CA HIS A 49 8.48 -1.26 34.24
C HIS A 49 7.25 -0.83 35.06
N ARG A 50 6.04 -0.86 34.49
CA ARG A 50 4.83 -0.31 35.12
C ARG A 50 4.01 -1.40 35.81
N VAL A 51 3.38 -1.05 36.93
CA VAL A 51 2.53 -1.97 37.71
C VAL A 51 1.29 -2.44 36.92
N PRO A 52 0.77 -3.66 37.18
CA PRO A 52 -0.32 -4.25 36.39
C PRO A 52 -1.57 -3.37 36.23
N ASN A 53 -1.98 -2.65 37.29
CA ASN A 53 -3.12 -1.75 37.24
C ASN A 53 -2.94 -0.58 36.26
N GLN A 54 -1.70 -0.09 36.08
CA GLN A 54 -1.41 0.97 35.12
C GLN A 54 -1.46 0.43 33.69
N LYS A 55 -0.89 -0.75 33.44
CA LYS A 55 -0.96 -1.45 32.15
C LYS A 55 -2.41 -1.70 31.74
N TRP A 56 -3.24 -2.21 32.66
CA TRP A 56 -4.67 -2.43 32.42
C TRP A 56 -5.41 -1.15 32.00
N ARG A 57 -5.17 -0.04 32.70
CA ARG A 57 -5.78 1.26 32.38
C ARG A 57 -5.36 1.76 30.99
N THR A 58 -4.09 1.60 30.62
CA THR A 58 -3.63 1.94 29.27
C THR A 58 -4.30 1.05 28.22
N LEU A 59 -4.29 -0.26 28.42
CA LEU A 59 -4.93 -1.21 27.52
C LEU A 59 -6.41 -0.90 27.31
N LEU A 60 -7.16 -0.62 28.37
CA LEU A 60 -8.55 -0.19 28.29
C LEU A 60 -8.72 1.05 27.41
N LYS A 61 -7.87 2.07 27.57
CA LYS A 61 -7.90 3.28 26.74
C LYS A 61 -7.63 2.97 25.26
N LEU A 62 -6.70 2.08 24.95
CA LEU A 62 -6.43 1.67 23.57
C LEU A 62 -7.62 0.90 22.96
N CYS A 63 -8.25 0.00 23.73
CA CYS A 63 -9.47 -0.68 23.30
C CYS A 63 -10.65 0.29 23.09
N GLN A 64 -10.77 1.33 23.92
CA GLN A 64 -11.77 2.39 23.74
C GLN A 64 -11.53 3.18 22.45
N ARG A 65 -10.27 3.59 22.19
CA ARG A 65 -9.88 4.21 20.91
C ARG A 65 -10.26 3.33 19.73
N ARG A 66 -9.90 2.04 19.79
CA ARG A 66 -10.26 1.07 18.75
C ARG A 66 -11.76 0.99 18.56
N ALA A 67 -12.55 0.96 19.63
CA ALA A 67 -14.02 0.93 19.57
C ALA A 67 -14.66 2.18 18.93
N THR A 68 -13.93 3.29 18.80
CA THR A 68 -14.40 4.49 18.08
C THR A 68 -14.23 4.39 16.57
N GLY A 69 -13.56 3.35 16.07
CA GLY A 69 -13.20 3.20 14.66
C GLY A 69 -11.78 3.63 14.32
N GLU A 70 -10.96 4.00 15.30
CA GLU A 70 -9.55 4.33 15.02
C GLU A 70 -8.81 3.09 14.48
N PRO A 71 -8.06 3.21 13.37
CA PRO A 71 -7.26 2.11 12.84
C PRO A 71 -6.27 1.57 13.88
N LEU A 72 -6.15 0.25 13.95
CA LEU A 72 -5.22 -0.38 14.89
C LEU A 72 -3.78 0.12 14.68
N GLN A 73 -3.37 0.32 13.43
CA GLN A 73 -2.04 0.78 13.06
C GLN A 73 -1.72 2.19 13.56
N TYR A 74 -2.72 3.08 13.65
CA TYR A 74 -2.54 4.39 14.27
C TYR A 74 -2.48 4.29 15.80
N ILE A 75 -3.16 3.30 16.39
CA ILE A 75 -3.10 3.04 17.83
C ILE A 75 -1.73 2.45 18.22
N LEU A 76 -1.24 1.48 17.45
CA LEU A 76 0.08 0.84 17.64
C LEU A 76 1.23 1.77 17.20
N GLY A 77 0.97 2.62 16.22
CA GLY A 77 1.94 3.54 15.63
C GLY A 77 2.81 2.93 14.52
N THR A 78 2.63 1.65 14.20
CA THR A 78 3.39 0.92 13.18
C THR A 78 2.53 -0.10 12.42
N GLN A 79 3.02 -0.51 11.25
CA GLN A 79 2.48 -1.58 10.41
C GLN A 79 3.66 -2.35 9.80
N PRO A 80 3.69 -3.69 9.87
CA PRO A 80 4.69 -4.48 9.15
C PRO A 80 4.49 -4.33 7.63
N PHE A 81 5.59 -4.30 6.90
CA PHE A 81 5.62 -4.23 5.43
C PHE A 81 6.91 -4.91 4.92
N GLY A 82 6.80 -6.17 4.52
CA GLY A 82 7.95 -7.03 4.23
C GLY A 82 8.78 -7.27 5.50
N GLU A 83 10.08 -7.08 5.39
CA GLU A 83 11.01 -7.15 6.54
C GLU A 83 11.07 -5.87 7.38
N LEU A 84 10.32 -4.84 6.98
CA LEU A 84 10.36 -3.51 7.60
C LEU A 84 9.19 -3.29 8.56
N GLU A 85 9.41 -2.41 9.54
CA GLU A 85 8.35 -1.87 10.38
C GLU A 85 8.12 -0.40 9.99
N ILE A 86 6.96 -0.09 9.43
CA ILE A 86 6.64 1.24 8.92
C ILE A 86 5.82 2.01 9.94
N LYS A 87 6.30 3.17 10.39
CA LYS A 87 5.50 4.04 11.27
C LYS A 87 4.27 4.54 10.53
N CYS A 88 3.16 4.50 11.25
CA CYS A 88 1.86 4.96 10.80
C CYS A 88 1.40 6.12 11.69
N LYS A 89 0.89 7.19 11.07
CA LYS A 89 0.33 8.34 11.79
C LYS A 89 -0.96 8.83 11.11
N PRO A 90 -1.92 9.40 11.87
CA PRO A 90 -3.10 10.02 11.30
C PRO A 90 -2.75 11.06 10.23
N GLY A 91 -3.46 11.01 9.10
CA GLY A 91 -3.24 11.90 7.96
C GLY A 91 -2.26 11.36 6.90
N VAL A 92 -1.80 10.11 7.03
CA VAL A 92 -1.04 9.39 5.99
C VAL A 92 -1.62 7.99 5.82
N LEU A 93 -1.81 7.54 4.58
CA LEU A 93 -2.39 6.23 4.26
C LEU A 93 -1.63 5.10 4.96
N ILE A 94 -2.36 4.13 5.52
CA ILE A 94 -1.74 2.95 6.15
C ILE A 94 -1.29 1.99 5.05
N PRO A 95 -0.03 1.49 5.07
CA PRO A 95 0.45 0.51 4.10
C PRO A 95 -0.47 -0.72 4.01
N ARG A 96 -0.77 -1.17 2.79
CA ARG A 96 -1.65 -2.31 2.54
C ARG A 96 -0.86 -3.58 2.19
N PRO A 97 -1.33 -4.78 2.61
CA PRO A 97 -0.70 -6.04 2.24
C PRO A 97 -0.60 -6.28 0.73
N GLU A 98 -1.58 -5.81 -0.04
CA GLU A 98 -1.59 -5.90 -1.50
C GLU A 98 -0.41 -5.11 -2.10
N THR A 99 -0.14 -3.92 -1.53
CA THR A 99 0.99 -3.08 -1.90
C THR A 99 2.32 -3.75 -1.59
N GLU A 100 2.42 -4.44 -0.45
CA GLU A 100 3.60 -5.23 -0.08
C GLU A 100 3.88 -6.35 -1.08
N ALA A 101 2.83 -7.07 -1.49
CA ALA A 101 2.95 -8.20 -2.40
C ALA A 101 3.52 -7.80 -3.76
N TYR A 102 2.98 -6.76 -4.40
CA TYR A 102 3.52 -6.33 -5.69
C TYR A 102 4.91 -5.70 -5.57
N THR A 103 5.20 -5.02 -4.45
CA THR A 103 6.52 -4.40 -4.21
C THR A 103 7.60 -5.47 -4.11
N THR A 104 7.32 -6.54 -3.36
CA THR A 104 8.21 -7.70 -3.24
C THR A 104 8.41 -8.38 -4.59
N HIS A 105 7.33 -8.58 -5.35
CA HIS A 105 7.41 -9.20 -6.67
C HIS A 105 8.22 -8.36 -7.67
N LEU A 106 8.06 -7.03 -7.66
CA LEU A 106 8.84 -6.11 -8.47
C LEU A 106 10.34 -6.23 -8.13
N ALA A 107 10.68 -6.27 -6.83
CA ALA A 107 12.08 -6.45 -6.42
C ALA A 107 12.65 -7.78 -6.93
N GLU A 108 11.91 -8.89 -6.84
CA GLU A 108 12.34 -10.19 -7.37
C GLU A 108 12.60 -10.15 -8.88
N LEU A 109 11.75 -9.48 -9.66
CA LEU A 109 11.92 -9.31 -11.10
C LEU A 109 13.18 -8.51 -11.41
N LEU A 110 13.42 -7.41 -10.68
CA LEU A 110 14.62 -6.60 -10.84
C LEU A 110 15.89 -7.36 -10.47
N ILE A 111 15.86 -8.17 -9.41
CA ILE A 111 17.01 -9.01 -9.03
C ILE A 111 17.32 -10.06 -10.10
N LYS A 112 16.29 -10.71 -10.65
CA LYS A 112 16.45 -11.69 -11.74
C LYS A 112 17.04 -11.05 -12.98
N ALA A 113 16.52 -9.87 -13.37
CA ALA A 113 17.03 -9.13 -14.52
C ALA A 113 18.52 -8.80 -14.34
N GLN A 114 18.92 -8.27 -13.19
CA GLN A 114 20.33 -7.91 -12.94
C GLN A 114 21.28 -9.10 -13.06
N ARG A 115 20.88 -10.27 -12.53
CA ARG A 115 21.69 -11.49 -12.59
C ARG A 115 21.90 -11.97 -14.03
N SER A 116 20.87 -11.88 -14.88
CA SER A 116 20.98 -12.24 -16.30
C SER A 116 21.89 -11.30 -17.11
N PHE A 117 22.00 -10.02 -16.73
CA PHE A 117 22.89 -9.06 -17.41
C PHE A 117 24.35 -9.12 -16.94
N HIS A 118 24.63 -9.63 -15.74
CA HIS A 118 26.00 -9.77 -15.23
C HIS A 118 26.88 -10.73 -16.06
N GLU A 119 26.28 -11.59 -16.88
CA GLU A 119 27.00 -12.54 -17.73
C GLU A 119 27.55 -11.92 -19.03
N THR A 120 27.19 -10.68 -19.41
CA THR A 120 27.44 -10.20 -20.78
C THR A 120 28.01 -8.79 -20.99
N SER A 121 28.16 -7.88 -20.01
CA SER A 121 28.71 -6.53 -20.33
C SER A 121 29.26 -5.68 -19.18
N GLU A 122 30.23 -4.82 -19.53
CA GLU A 122 30.93 -3.78 -18.74
C GLU A 122 30.05 -2.59 -18.27
N ASN A 123 28.74 -2.61 -18.54
CA ASN A 123 27.78 -1.53 -18.22
C ASN A 123 27.38 -1.44 -16.74
N GLN A 124 28.19 -1.97 -15.81
CA GLN A 124 27.95 -1.94 -14.35
C GLN A 124 27.96 -0.54 -13.72
N HIS A 125 27.93 0.52 -14.53
CA HIS A 125 28.21 1.88 -14.09
C HIS A 125 27.00 2.81 -13.94
N ASN A 126 25.83 2.47 -14.47
CA ASN A 126 24.66 3.35 -14.32
C ASN A 126 23.83 2.98 -13.09
N PRO A 127 23.40 3.97 -12.27
CA PRO A 127 22.50 3.71 -11.14
C PRO A 127 21.14 3.20 -11.63
N LEU A 128 20.55 2.25 -10.93
CA LEU A 128 19.13 1.93 -11.11
C LEU A 128 18.31 3.08 -10.53
N LYS A 129 17.55 3.78 -11.37
CA LYS A 129 16.71 4.90 -10.95
C LYS A 129 15.24 4.48 -10.84
N ILE A 130 14.65 4.68 -9.67
CA ILE A 130 13.26 4.34 -9.37
C ILE A 130 12.53 5.60 -8.88
N VAL A 131 11.31 5.81 -9.36
CA VAL A 131 10.39 6.82 -8.82
C VAL A 131 9.15 6.17 -8.23
N ASP A 132 8.81 6.57 -7.02
CA ASP A 132 7.61 6.15 -6.27
C ASP A 132 6.63 7.32 -6.17
N PHE A 133 5.64 7.35 -7.05
CA PHE A 133 4.62 8.41 -7.06
C PHE A 133 3.53 8.13 -6.03
N CYS A 134 3.11 9.18 -5.33
CA CYS A 134 2.16 9.10 -4.21
C CYS A 134 2.72 8.25 -3.06
N SER A 135 3.98 8.54 -2.68
CA SER A 135 4.80 7.64 -1.84
C SER A 135 4.25 7.43 -0.42
N GLY A 136 3.43 8.32 0.11
CA GLY A 136 2.76 8.15 1.40
C GLY A 136 3.75 7.97 2.55
N THR A 137 3.71 6.82 3.23
CA THR A 137 4.65 6.49 4.30
C THR A 137 6.07 6.17 3.81
N GLY A 138 6.28 6.12 2.49
CA GLY A 138 7.50 5.66 1.85
C GLY A 138 7.67 4.14 1.87
N CYS A 139 6.61 3.36 2.13
CA CYS A 139 6.74 1.92 2.35
C CYS A 139 7.28 1.17 1.11
N ILE A 140 6.82 1.54 -0.09
CA ILE A 140 7.29 0.98 -1.36
C ILE A 140 8.77 1.29 -1.54
N SER A 141 9.13 2.57 -1.51
CA SER A 141 10.51 3.05 -1.64
C SER A 141 11.48 2.35 -0.68
N LEU A 142 11.09 2.21 0.59
CA LEU A 142 11.94 1.61 1.62
C LEU A 142 12.08 0.10 1.44
N LEU A 143 11.01 -0.61 1.11
CA LEU A 143 11.09 -2.05 0.88
C LEU A 143 11.90 -2.37 -0.37
N LEU A 144 11.71 -1.61 -1.46
CA LEU A 144 12.56 -1.74 -2.66
C LEU A 144 14.03 -1.50 -2.33
N TYR A 145 14.34 -0.45 -1.55
CA TYR A 145 15.71 -0.24 -1.10
C TYR A 145 16.26 -1.45 -0.34
N SER A 146 15.52 -1.94 0.67
CA SER A 146 15.93 -3.06 1.53
C SER A 146 16.24 -4.33 0.73
N LEU A 147 15.44 -4.62 -0.29
CA LEU A 147 15.59 -5.82 -1.12
C LEU A 147 16.64 -5.67 -2.24
N LEU A 148 16.86 -4.46 -2.75
CA LEU A 148 17.67 -4.23 -3.95
C LEU A 148 19.08 -3.73 -3.68
N HIS A 149 19.35 -3.07 -2.54
CA HIS A 149 20.61 -2.38 -2.32
C HIS A 149 21.86 -3.28 -2.33
N GLN A 150 21.69 -4.59 -2.06
CA GLN A 150 22.80 -5.56 -2.12
C GLN A 150 23.09 -6.03 -3.55
N VAL A 151 22.09 -5.98 -4.43
CA VAL A 151 22.17 -6.45 -5.81
C VAL A 151 22.52 -5.31 -6.76
N TYR A 152 22.11 -4.09 -6.43
CA TYR A 152 22.39 -2.87 -7.18
C TYR A 152 23.29 -1.95 -6.36
N PRO A 153 24.62 -1.95 -6.60
CA PRO A 153 25.57 -1.11 -5.86
C PRO A 153 25.29 0.39 -5.96
N ARG A 154 24.65 0.81 -7.05
CA ARG A 154 24.16 2.18 -7.26
C ARG A 154 22.66 2.15 -7.46
N LEU A 155 21.94 2.54 -6.43
CA LEU A 155 20.48 2.59 -6.38
C LEU A 155 20.04 3.99 -5.98
N GLU A 156 19.13 4.56 -6.75
CA GLU A 156 18.53 5.87 -6.53
C GLU A 156 17.01 5.72 -6.57
N ILE A 157 16.35 6.00 -5.46
CA ILE A 157 14.90 5.92 -5.29
C ILE A 157 14.41 7.29 -4.84
N VAL A 158 13.49 7.87 -5.60
CA VAL A 158 12.87 9.14 -5.26
C VAL A 158 11.38 8.93 -5.06
N GLY A 159 10.91 9.15 -3.83
CA GLY A 159 9.49 9.16 -3.49
C GLY A 159 8.90 10.56 -3.64
N LEU A 160 7.80 10.69 -4.36
CA LEU A 160 7.11 11.94 -4.60
C LEU A 160 5.74 11.92 -3.93
N ASP A 161 5.43 12.97 -3.18
CA ASP A 161 4.11 13.11 -2.55
C ASP A 161 3.71 14.59 -2.41
N ILE A 162 2.41 14.88 -2.57
CA ILE A 162 1.83 16.21 -2.40
C ILE A 162 1.57 16.54 -0.91
N SER A 163 1.54 15.54 -0.04
CA SER A 163 1.29 15.72 1.39
C SER A 163 2.59 15.91 2.14
N LYS A 164 2.81 17.12 2.68
CA LYS A 164 3.94 17.39 3.57
C LYS A 164 3.99 16.45 4.78
N LYS A 165 2.82 16.06 5.31
CA LYS A 165 2.72 15.08 6.41
C LYS A 165 3.23 13.69 6.01
N ALA A 166 2.97 13.28 4.76
CA ALA A 166 3.45 12.02 4.22
C ALA A 166 4.97 12.05 4.09
N LEU A 167 5.52 13.10 3.47
CA LEU A 167 6.97 13.29 3.32
C LEU A 167 7.71 13.32 4.67
N ASP A 168 7.18 14.04 5.66
CA ASP A 168 7.80 14.09 6.97
C ASP A 168 7.78 12.72 7.68
N LEU A 169 6.75 11.90 7.42
CA LEU A 169 6.65 10.54 7.95
C LEU A 169 7.56 9.56 7.18
N SER A 170 7.68 9.66 5.86
CA SER A 170 8.57 8.82 5.06
C SER A 170 10.04 9.03 5.44
N ILE A 171 10.45 10.29 5.63
CA ILE A 171 11.78 10.64 6.16
C ILE A 171 11.99 10.05 7.57
N GLN A 172 10.97 10.08 8.43
CA GLN A 172 11.03 9.42 9.74
C GLN A 172 11.16 7.90 9.62
N ASN A 173 10.55 7.28 8.61
CA ASN A 173 10.61 5.84 8.36
C ASN A 173 11.96 5.38 7.84
N VAL A 174 12.66 6.20 7.03
CA VAL A 174 14.07 5.98 6.65
C VAL A 174 14.93 5.86 7.91
N ARG A 175 14.80 6.83 8.83
CA ARG A 175 15.57 6.84 10.08
C ARG A 175 15.18 5.70 11.01
N PHE A 176 13.89 5.37 11.06
CA PHE A 176 13.36 4.35 11.97
C PHE A 176 13.83 2.94 11.62
N ASN A 177 13.85 2.59 10.33
CA ASN A 177 14.31 1.27 9.89
C ASN A 177 15.84 1.13 9.87
N SER A 178 16.56 2.10 10.48
CA SER A 178 18.01 2.07 10.66
C SER A 178 18.78 1.74 9.37
N LEU A 179 18.23 2.14 8.22
CA LEU A 179 18.88 1.90 6.95
C LEU A 179 20.24 2.62 6.96
N ASN A 180 21.29 1.94 6.49
CA ASN A 180 22.68 2.43 6.54
C ASN A 180 22.82 3.86 6.02
N ARG A 181 23.92 4.57 6.34
CA ARG A 181 24.17 5.93 5.81
C ARG A 181 23.99 6.03 4.28
N SER A 182 24.31 4.95 3.56
CA SER A 182 24.06 4.85 2.12
C SER A 182 22.58 4.98 1.74
N ALA A 183 21.66 4.46 2.57
CA ALA A 183 20.23 4.53 2.32
C ALA A 183 19.69 5.96 2.40
N GLN A 184 20.23 6.78 3.30
CA GLN A 184 19.89 8.20 3.38
C GLN A 184 20.37 8.99 2.16
N GLN A 185 21.29 8.43 1.39
CA GLN A 185 21.79 9.00 0.14
C GLN A 185 21.12 8.38 -1.09
N SER A 186 20.53 7.19 -0.96
CA SER A 186 19.88 6.47 -2.04
C SER A 186 18.36 6.66 -2.08
N VAL A 187 17.72 6.96 -0.95
CA VAL A 187 16.26 7.15 -0.87
C VAL A 187 15.94 8.56 -0.43
N HIS A 188 15.36 9.34 -1.33
CA HIS A 188 14.95 10.73 -1.08
C HIS A 188 13.46 10.91 -1.27
N PHE A 189 12.90 11.90 -0.58
CA PHE A 189 11.49 12.24 -0.70
C PHE A 189 11.34 13.72 -1.01
N GLU A 190 10.60 14.02 -2.07
CA GLU A 190 10.39 15.38 -2.54
C GLU A 190 8.90 15.71 -2.67
N PHE A 191 8.60 16.98 -2.45
CA PHE A 191 7.26 17.51 -2.68
C PHE A 191 7.06 17.70 -4.19
N ALA A 192 6.08 17.00 -4.74
CA ALA A 192 5.64 17.22 -6.11
C ALA A 192 4.18 16.83 -6.26
N ASP A 193 3.45 17.65 -7.02
CA ASP A 193 2.12 17.35 -7.48
C ASP A 193 2.19 16.58 -8.80
N VAL A 194 1.91 15.28 -8.75
CA VAL A 194 1.96 14.39 -9.94
C VAL A 194 1.14 14.96 -11.10
N LEU A 195 0.02 15.64 -10.81
CA LEU A 195 -0.91 16.15 -11.81
C LEU A 195 -0.53 17.53 -12.37
N SER A 196 0.39 18.27 -11.73
CA SER A 196 0.66 19.68 -12.07
C SER A 196 2.15 20.02 -12.24
N ASP A 197 3.05 19.26 -11.64
CA ASP A 197 4.48 19.58 -11.56
C ASP A 197 5.34 18.82 -12.58
N GLU A 198 4.83 18.57 -13.80
CA GLU A 198 5.52 17.77 -14.82
C GLU A 198 6.96 18.25 -15.08
N LYS A 199 7.17 19.55 -15.28
CA LYS A 199 8.52 20.10 -15.56
C LYS A 199 9.49 19.89 -14.40
N LEU A 200 9.01 20.03 -13.16
CA LEU A 200 9.81 19.80 -11.96
C LEU A 200 10.20 18.32 -11.90
N ILE A 201 9.23 17.41 -12.05
CA ILE A 201 9.43 15.97 -11.99
C ILE A 201 10.42 15.51 -13.07
N LEU A 202 10.29 15.99 -14.32
CA LEU A 202 11.25 15.67 -15.38
C LEU A 202 12.66 16.18 -15.07
N GLY A 203 12.77 17.34 -14.40
CA GLY A 203 14.03 17.93 -13.97
C GLY A 203 14.78 17.08 -12.94
N ILE A 204 14.07 16.52 -11.95
CA ILE A 204 14.65 15.63 -10.91
C ILE A 204 15.40 14.46 -11.55
N PHE A 205 14.81 13.83 -12.56
CA PHE A 205 15.38 12.63 -13.19
C PHE A 205 16.26 12.93 -14.41
N GLN A 206 16.46 14.20 -14.77
CA GLN A 206 17.13 14.60 -16.02
C GLN A 206 16.52 13.91 -17.25
N GLY A 207 15.20 13.67 -17.21
CA GLY A 207 14.45 13.00 -18.26
C GLY A 207 14.64 11.49 -18.39
N VAL A 208 15.32 10.81 -17.45
CA VAL A 208 15.50 9.34 -17.50
C VAL A 208 15.29 8.69 -16.13
N CYS A 209 14.37 7.73 -16.07
CA CYS A 209 14.11 6.85 -14.93
C CYS A 209 13.97 5.41 -15.43
N ASP A 210 14.41 4.38 -14.70
CA ASP A 210 14.27 2.98 -15.15
C ASP A 210 12.93 2.38 -14.76
N VAL A 211 12.45 2.69 -13.55
CA VAL A 211 11.27 2.07 -12.94
C VAL A 211 10.35 3.12 -12.35
N ILE A 212 9.09 3.10 -12.74
CA ILE A 212 8.02 3.87 -12.12
C ILE A 212 7.16 2.93 -11.29
N VAL A 213 6.90 3.29 -10.04
CA VAL A 213 5.96 2.61 -9.15
C VAL A 213 4.98 3.61 -8.54
N SER A 214 3.73 3.21 -8.30
CA SER A 214 2.75 4.07 -7.63
C SER A 214 1.60 3.29 -6.99
N ASN A 215 1.17 3.72 -5.80
CA ASN A 215 -0.17 3.44 -5.28
C ASN A 215 -0.97 4.75 -5.28
N PRO A 216 -1.54 5.17 -6.42
CA PRO A 216 -2.19 6.46 -6.52
C PRO A 216 -3.58 6.44 -5.88
N PRO A 217 -4.18 7.59 -5.56
CA PRO A 217 -5.59 7.68 -5.25
C PRO A 217 -6.42 7.20 -6.45
N TYR A 218 -7.30 6.22 -6.23
CA TYR A 218 -8.10 5.62 -7.31
C TYR A 218 -9.59 5.45 -6.97
N ILE A 219 -9.98 5.66 -5.72
CA ILE A 219 -11.35 5.41 -5.26
C ILE A 219 -12.24 6.57 -5.70
N SER A 220 -13.32 6.26 -6.42
CA SER A 220 -14.36 7.24 -6.76
C SER A 220 -15.02 7.84 -5.50
N GLU A 221 -15.53 9.08 -5.55
CA GLU A 221 -16.24 9.68 -4.41
C GLU A 221 -17.42 8.84 -3.90
N ASP A 222 -18.15 8.20 -4.81
CA ASP A 222 -19.26 7.32 -4.45
C ASP A 222 -18.77 6.04 -3.74
N GLY A 223 -17.72 5.40 -4.30
CA GLY A 223 -17.08 4.23 -3.69
C GLY A 223 -16.51 4.55 -2.31
N PHE A 224 -15.90 5.73 -2.14
CA PHE A 224 -15.44 6.19 -0.83
C PHE A 224 -16.58 6.23 0.18
N ASN A 225 -17.76 6.72 -0.19
CA ASN A 225 -18.89 6.85 0.73
C ASN A 225 -19.63 5.53 0.99
N LYS A 226 -19.74 4.65 -0.01
CA LYS A 226 -20.57 3.44 0.05
C LYS A 226 -19.79 2.18 0.43
N GLU A 227 -18.59 2.03 -0.10
CA GLU A 227 -17.85 0.75 -0.06
C GLU A 227 -16.78 0.74 1.03
N THR A 228 -16.15 1.89 1.30
CA THR A 228 -15.08 1.92 2.30
C THR A 228 -15.62 1.80 3.73
N THR A 229 -14.80 1.17 4.59
CA THR A 229 -15.14 0.98 6.00
C THR A 229 -15.25 2.32 6.73
N ARG A 230 -15.96 2.34 7.86
CA ARG A 230 -16.06 3.54 8.72
C ARG A 230 -14.68 4.01 9.21
N SER A 231 -13.78 3.07 9.49
CA SER A 231 -12.40 3.35 9.89
C SER A 231 -11.68 4.16 8.82
N VAL A 232 -11.72 3.70 7.57
CA VAL A 232 -11.09 4.38 6.43
C VAL A 232 -11.67 5.78 6.26
N ARG A 233 -12.99 5.92 6.17
CA ARG A 233 -13.66 7.22 5.95
C ARG A 233 -13.35 8.27 7.00
N ASN A 234 -13.24 7.86 8.25
CA ASN A 234 -13.15 8.79 9.36
C ASN A 234 -11.72 9.12 9.77
N TRP A 235 -10.74 8.28 9.43
CA TRP A 235 -9.38 8.39 9.96
C TRP A 235 -8.29 8.49 8.90
N GLU A 236 -8.47 7.87 7.73
CA GLU A 236 -7.47 7.91 6.67
C GLU A 236 -7.67 9.14 5.77
N PRO A 237 -6.60 9.74 5.24
CA PRO A 237 -6.70 10.99 4.49
C PRO A 237 -7.42 10.78 3.15
N LYS A 238 -8.52 11.51 2.92
CA LYS A 238 -9.28 11.45 1.65
C LYS A 238 -8.41 11.69 0.42
N ILE A 239 -7.43 12.60 0.49
CA ILE A 239 -6.49 12.92 -0.60
C ILE A 239 -5.65 11.70 -1.06
N ALA A 240 -5.39 10.72 -0.18
CA ALA A 240 -4.65 9.51 -0.54
C ALA A 240 -5.55 8.40 -1.12
N LEU A 241 -6.87 8.62 -1.15
CA LEU A 241 -7.85 7.61 -1.54
C LEU A 241 -8.65 8.05 -2.76
N VAL A 242 -9.05 9.32 -2.80
CA VAL A 242 -9.97 9.87 -3.78
C VAL A 242 -9.28 10.99 -4.57
N PRO A 243 -9.19 10.87 -5.91
CA PRO A 243 -8.70 11.96 -6.75
C PRO A 243 -9.54 13.23 -6.60
N ASP A 244 -8.89 14.38 -6.59
CA ASP A 244 -9.55 15.68 -6.45
C ASP A 244 -10.33 16.03 -7.72
N THR A 245 -11.66 16.09 -7.60
CA THR A 245 -12.60 16.37 -8.69
C THR A 245 -12.54 17.80 -9.19
N SER A 246 -12.03 18.75 -8.39
CA SER A 246 -11.87 20.15 -8.81
C SER A 246 -10.79 20.32 -9.89
N ARG A 247 -9.89 19.33 -10.01
CA ARG A 247 -8.79 19.33 -10.98
C ARG A 247 -9.19 18.83 -12.37
N ARG A 248 -10.47 18.52 -12.60
CA ARG A 248 -11.03 18.16 -13.92
C ARG A 248 -10.73 19.20 -14.98
N GLU A 249 -10.84 20.48 -14.62
CA GLU A 249 -10.74 21.61 -15.56
C GLU A 249 -9.27 21.91 -15.95
N THR A 250 -8.31 21.57 -15.08
CA THR A 250 -6.89 21.88 -15.30
C THR A 250 -6.25 20.96 -16.36
N ILE A 251 -6.84 19.80 -16.63
CA ILE A 251 -6.29 18.84 -17.60
C ILE A 251 -7.10 18.91 -18.90
N HIS A 252 -7.03 20.06 -19.58
CA HIS A 252 -7.40 20.13 -20.99
C HIS A 252 -6.39 19.34 -21.82
N PHE A 253 -6.76 18.13 -22.19
CA PHE A 253 -6.04 17.34 -23.16
C PHE A 253 -6.17 18.00 -24.54
N ASN A 254 -5.07 18.53 -25.04
CA ASN A 254 -4.90 18.80 -26.47
C ASN A 254 -4.71 17.47 -27.19
N ASP A 255 -5.76 16.64 -27.24
CA ASP A 255 -5.81 15.56 -28.22
C ASP A 255 -6.11 16.19 -29.58
N THR A 256 -5.13 16.13 -30.49
CA THR A 256 -5.24 16.52 -31.90
C THR A 256 -6.37 15.81 -32.66
N SER A 257 -7.06 14.85 -32.06
CA SER A 257 -8.16 14.09 -32.67
C SER A 257 -9.57 14.68 -32.47
N GLY A 258 -9.74 15.77 -31.69
CA GLY A 258 -11.04 16.46 -31.54
C GLY A 258 -12.15 15.64 -30.87
N LYS A 259 -11.85 14.45 -30.33
CA LYS A 259 -12.78 13.66 -29.51
C LYS A 259 -12.42 13.81 -28.04
N SER A 260 -13.09 14.73 -27.36
CA SER A 260 -13.10 14.82 -25.89
C SER A 260 -13.70 13.54 -25.31
N SER A 261 -12.91 12.48 -25.19
CA SER A 261 -13.30 11.32 -24.41
C SER A 261 -13.34 11.75 -22.95
N LEU A 262 -14.54 11.69 -22.34
CA LEU A 262 -14.77 12.03 -20.94
C LEU A 262 -13.92 11.09 -20.07
N LEU A 263 -12.72 11.54 -19.69
CA LEU A 263 -11.90 10.89 -18.69
C LEU A 263 -12.65 10.93 -17.37
N LYS A 264 -12.81 9.77 -16.75
CA LYS A 264 -13.33 9.70 -15.38
C LYS A 264 -12.27 10.24 -14.45
N VAL A 265 -12.66 10.93 -13.38
CA VAL A 265 -11.67 11.52 -12.47
C VAL A 265 -10.90 10.50 -11.68
N GLU A 266 -11.52 9.36 -11.38
CA GLU A 266 -10.83 8.22 -10.79
C GLU A 266 -9.61 7.76 -11.64
N ASP A 267 -9.59 8.04 -12.94
CA ASP A 267 -8.54 7.59 -13.85
C ASP A 267 -7.42 8.63 -14.09
N ILE A 268 -7.52 9.82 -13.49
CA ILE A 268 -6.65 10.96 -13.77
C ILE A 268 -5.16 10.66 -13.50
N PHE A 269 -4.89 9.92 -12.43
CA PHE A 269 -3.53 9.52 -12.06
C PHE A 269 -2.95 8.51 -13.04
N TYR A 270 -3.74 7.53 -13.49
CA TYR A 270 -3.26 6.51 -14.44
C TYR A 270 -2.80 7.14 -15.75
N HIS A 271 -3.57 8.09 -16.28
CA HIS A 271 -3.19 8.81 -17.49
C HIS A 271 -1.85 9.53 -17.29
N GLN A 272 -1.69 10.23 -16.17
CA GLN A 272 -0.49 11.00 -15.90
C GLN A 272 0.74 10.11 -15.66
N LEU A 273 0.57 8.97 -15.00
CA LEU A 273 1.64 7.98 -14.81
C LEU A 273 2.08 7.35 -16.14
N LEU A 274 1.15 7.04 -17.05
CA LEU A 274 1.48 6.57 -18.41
C LEU A 274 2.23 7.64 -19.23
N ARG A 275 1.86 8.91 -19.07
CA ARG A 275 2.58 10.03 -19.67
C ARG A 275 4.00 10.14 -19.12
N PHE A 276 4.18 10.08 -17.79
CA PHE A 276 5.52 10.04 -17.20
C PHE A 276 6.34 8.84 -17.63
N HIS A 277 5.74 7.66 -17.78
CA HIS A 277 6.42 6.48 -18.30
C HIS A 277 7.06 6.74 -19.66
N SER A 278 6.33 7.43 -20.54
CA SER A 278 6.80 7.82 -21.88
C SER A 278 7.87 8.92 -21.82
N LEU A 279 7.62 9.98 -21.03
CA LEU A 279 8.52 11.14 -20.95
C LEU A 279 9.85 10.83 -20.24
N LEU A 280 9.82 10.00 -19.19
CA LEU A 280 11.00 9.55 -18.44
C LEU A 280 11.67 8.33 -19.09
N LYS A 281 11.13 7.82 -20.21
CA LYS A 281 11.65 6.65 -20.93
C LYS A 281 11.86 5.43 -20.04
N SER A 282 10.96 5.25 -19.07
CA SER A 282 11.07 4.14 -18.13
C SER A 282 10.81 2.80 -18.77
N LYS A 283 11.51 1.78 -18.29
CA LYS A 283 11.42 0.40 -18.80
C LYS A 283 10.27 -0.35 -18.15
N ILE A 284 9.97 -0.01 -16.90
CA ILE A 284 8.96 -0.67 -16.07
C ILE A 284 8.03 0.38 -15.47
N LEU A 285 6.73 0.12 -15.55
CA LEU A 285 5.69 0.86 -14.85
C LEU A 285 4.84 -0.13 -14.06
N VAL A 286 4.74 0.07 -12.75
CA VAL A 286 3.87 -0.68 -11.85
C VAL A 286 2.95 0.30 -11.14
N MET A 287 1.65 0.04 -11.16
CA MET A 287 0.71 0.84 -10.39
C MET A 287 -0.43 -0.01 -9.85
N GLU A 288 -0.91 0.34 -8.66
CA GLU A 288 -2.11 -0.28 -8.08
C GLU A 288 -3.36 0.24 -8.82
N ILE A 289 -4.29 -0.68 -9.14
CA ILE A 289 -5.52 -0.35 -9.88
C ILE A 289 -6.77 -0.85 -9.14
N GLU A 290 -7.83 -0.06 -9.16
CA GLU A 290 -9.15 -0.48 -8.67
C GLU A 290 -9.88 -1.32 -9.73
N LEU A 291 -10.18 -2.59 -9.42
CA LEU A 291 -11.04 -3.42 -10.25
C LEU A 291 -12.48 -3.38 -9.73
N LYS A 292 -13.39 -2.74 -10.49
CA LYS A 292 -14.83 -2.81 -10.22
C LYS A 292 -15.44 -4.03 -10.92
N TYR A 293 -15.86 -5.02 -10.15
CA TYR A 293 -16.70 -6.10 -10.65
C TYR A 293 -18.11 -5.56 -10.93
N GLY A 294 -18.57 -5.65 -12.18
CA GLY A 294 -19.97 -5.40 -12.50
C GLY A 294 -20.85 -6.46 -11.84
N GLY A 295 -22.06 -6.09 -11.42
CA GLY A 295 -23.02 -6.96 -10.70
C GLY A 295 -23.47 -8.23 -11.44
N THR A 296 -22.90 -8.54 -12.61
CA THR A 296 -23.10 -9.75 -13.39
C THR A 296 -21.87 -10.68 -13.42
N GLY A 297 -20.84 -10.41 -12.62
CA GLY A 297 -19.60 -11.20 -12.64
C GLY A 297 -18.72 -10.96 -13.88
N GLN A 298 -19.09 -10.00 -14.73
CA GLN A 298 -18.23 -9.50 -15.79
C GLN A 298 -17.35 -8.35 -15.26
N ILE A 299 -16.04 -8.47 -15.50
CA ILE A 299 -15.08 -7.39 -15.27
C ILE A 299 -15.47 -6.23 -16.18
N ASN A 300 -15.52 -5.01 -15.63
CA ASN A 300 -15.86 -3.82 -16.39
C ASN A 300 -14.70 -3.51 -17.36
N THR A 301 -14.76 -4.11 -18.56
CA THR A 301 -13.70 -4.13 -19.59
C THR A 301 -13.30 -2.75 -20.11
N SER A 302 -13.95 -1.65 -19.72
CA SER A 302 -13.62 -0.31 -20.22
C SER A 302 -12.25 0.22 -19.75
N LEU A 303 -11.84 -0.05 -18.50
CA LEU A 303 -10.48 0.30 -18.04
C LEU A 303 -9.44 -0.67 -18.59
N GLU A 304 -9.73 -1.97 -18.57
CA GLU A 304 -8.84 -2.99 -19.14
C GLU A 304 -8.57 -2.73 -20.62
N THR A 305 -9.60 -2.40 -21.41
CA THR A 305 -9.45 -2.10 -22.83
C THR A 305 -8.72 -0.77 -23.06
N ARG A 306 -8.91 0.24 -22.20
CA ARG A 306 -8.21 1.54 -22.31
C ARG A 306 -6.73 1.45 -21.91
N VAL A 307 -6.43 0.72 -20.83
CA VAL A 307 -5.06 0.43 -20.39
C VAL A 307 -4.38 -0.52 -21.37
N GLN A 308 -5.04 -1.57 -21.87
CA GLN A 308 -4.50 -2.47 -22.89
C GLN A 308 -4.26 -1.76 -24.23
N ASN A 309 -5.17 -0.89 -24.69
CA ASN A 309 -4.99 -0.13 -25.93
C ASN A 309 -3.86 0.93 -25.81
N ALA A 310 -3.63 1.50 -24.62
CA ALA A 310 -2.48 2.37 -24.36
C ALA A 310 -1.16 1.59 -24.18
N CYS A 311 -1.22 0.36 -23.67
CA CYS A 311 -0.07 -0.51 -23.40
C CYS A 311 0.38 -1.37 -24.59
N PHE A 312 -0.15 -1.15 -25.80
CA PHE A 312 0.09 -2.00 -26.98
C PHE A 312 1.56 -2.06 -27.46
N TRP A 313 2.50 -1.40 -26.77
CA TRP A 313 3.93 -1.47 -27.07
C TRP A 313 4.86 -1.77 -25.88
N THR A 314 4.38 -2.03 -24.65
CA THR A 314 5.33 -2.25 -23.52
C THR A 314 4.79 -3.05 -22.34
N ILE A 315 4.03 -4.13 -22.56
CA ILE A 315 3.81 -5.15 -21.51
C ILE A 315 3.92 -6.53 -22.13
N THR A 316 5.13 -7.08 -22.14
CA THR A 316 5.28 -8.54 -22.27
C THR A 316 4.82 -9.16 -20.95
N LYS A 317 3.57 -9.63 -20.93
CA LYS A 317 3.01 -10.74 -20.14
C LYS A 317 2.95 -10.77 -18.59
N TYR A 318 3.63 -9.94 -17.79
CA TYR A 318 3.89 -10.37 -16.39
C TYR A 318 3.13 -9.73 -15.21
N VAL A 319 2.36 -8.66 -15.35
CA VAL A 319 1.58 -8.10 -14.20
C VAL A 319 0.20 -8.76 -14.01
N PHE A 320 -0.34 -9.40 -15.06
CA PHE A 320 -1.69 -9.98 -15.03
C PHE A 320 -1.82 -11.31 -14.23
N LEU A 321 -0.72 -11.94 -13.82
CA LEU A 321 -0.75 -13.28 -13.20
C LEU A 321 -0.99 -13.30 -11.68
N LEU A 322 -0.96 -12.14 -11.01
CA LEU A 322 -0.99 -12.05 -9.54
C LEU A 322 -2.37 -12.26 -8.92
N PHE A 323 -3.47 -12.19 -9.69
CA PHE A 323 -4.82 -12.39 -9.13
C PHE A 323 -5.34 -13.82 -9.25
N GLN A 324 -4.98 -14.59 -10.28
CA GLN A 324 -5.48 -15.97 -10.44
C GLN A 324 -4.84 -16.99 -9.49
N THR A 325 -3.61 -16.76 -9.03
CA THR A 325 -2.88 -17.72 -8.18
C THR A 325 -3.12 -17.52 -6.69
N TRP A 326 -3.59 -16.35 -6.24
CA TRP A 326 -3.84 -16.09 -4.82
C TRP A 326 -5.18 -16.67 -4.31
N GLN A 327 -6.24 -16.67 -5.13
CA GLN A 327 -7.49 -17.36 -4.79
C GLN A 327 -7.36 -18.89 -4.74
N ALA A 328 -6.40 -19.47 -5.49
CA ALA A 328 -6.15 -20.91 -5.44
C ALA A 328 -5.38 -21.35 -4.17
N ARG A 329 -4.63 -20.45 -3.51
CA ARG A 329 -3.78 -20.78 -2.37
C ARG A 329 -4.41 -20.50 -1.00
N MET A 330 -5.54 -19.79 -0.96
CA MET A 330 -6.39 -19.65 0.24
C MET A 330 -7.45 -20.76 0.37
N ALA A 331 -7.63 -21.61 -0.66
CA ALA A 331 -8.57 -22.75 -0.65
C ALA A 331 -7.94 -24.08 -0.18
N PHE A 332 -6.64 -24.11 0.10
CA PHE A 332 -5.96 -25.27 0.67
C PHE A 332 -5.05 -24.79 1.80
N HIS A 333 -5.57 -24.52 2.99
CA HIS A 333 -4.85 -24.57 4.28
C HIS A 333 -5.84 -24.39 5.46
N SER A 334 -6.93 -25.16 5.46
CA SER A 334 -7.79 -25.30 6.62
C SER A 334 -8.44 -26.69 6.66
N GLU A 335 -7.64 -27.72 6.89
CA GLU A 335 -8.11 -29.01 7.42
C GLU A 335 -6.93 -29.79 8.00
N THR A 336 -6.49 -29.39 9.20
CA THR A 336 -5.80 -30.30 10.13
C THR A 336 -6.75 -30.55 11.29
N ALA A 337 -7.66 -31.51 11.11
CA ALA A 337 -8.38 -32.13 12.20
C ALA A 337 -7.61 -33.40 12.60
N ILE A 338 -7.01 -33.35 13.78
CA ILE A 338 -6.45 -34.49 14.50
C ILE A 338 -7.63 -35.35 14.97
N ASN A 339 -7.64 -36.65 14.65
CA ASN A 339 -8.38 -37.67 15.40
C ASN A 339 -7.68 -39.04 15.31
N ILE A 340 -6.90 -39.32 16.36
CA ILE A 340 -6.83 -40.54 17.18
C ILE A 340 -7.16 -41.89 16.48
N LEU A 341 -6.13 -42.76 16.45
CA LEU A 341 -6.13 -44.21 16.13
C LEU A 341 -7.12 -45.03 16.99
N PRO A 342 -7.53 -46.24 16.55
CA PRO A 342 -6.83 -47.41 17.09
C PRO A 342 -6.55 -48.54 16.09
N MET A 343 -5.44 -49.21 16.40
CA MET A 343 -4.93 -50.57 16.14
C MET A 343 -5.60 -51.53 15.15
N ALA A 344 -4.68 -52.28 14.53
CA ALA A 344 -4.80 -53.45 13.65
C ALA A 344 -5.62 -54.63 14.25
N PRO A 345 -5.86 -55.69 13.45
CA PRO A 345 -4.84 -56.73 13.29
C PRO A 345 -4.20 -56.81 11.91
#